data_AF-A0A1B7W7J0-F1
#
_entry.id   AF-A0A1B7W7J0-F1
#
_cell.length_a   1.000
_cell.length_b   1.000
_cell.length_c   1.000
_cell.angle_alpha   90.00
_cell.angle_beta   90.00
_cell.angle_gamma   90.00
#
_symmetry.space_group_name_H-M   'P 1'
#
loop_
_entity.id
_entity.type
_entity.pdbx_description
1 polymer ?
#
loop_
_entity_poly.entity_id
_entity_poly.type
_entity_poly.pdbx_seq_one_letter_code
_entity_poly.pdbx_strand_id
1 'polypeptide(L)'
;GLNVLASDLNPVAVVTMKAAMEYPLKFGPDLQQDIDKWVKWVGDEAQKRLAEFFPSHPGETVQNYLWAHTVVCPSCESVVPLSPNWWLYKRPEKQNLHKWCAVKPIPNPENKRVDFELVKGEKGKGTTIQTDDGEYDPDTTTTISRGVGKCPNCGNVIDDDIIKSQAKTIDFGHQLYAVAYKKGKGGLEFRTPEDIDFEGIINSRKQLQKITDLDNLYNFPDEEVVFGDKTNELLRYGMDKWSKLFNSRQLLTLVTYVEIINEAKNLIQQECKKQKQEKIIKLESESKIELEQKNIEELENYYQIKFEAISTYLGLVMDRCVDKNCRLSMYDSSRASYRTASGMHALNLMWNYPEVNGAIELWQSCLEDATKDYTKLCDLLGTTLGSRENYGIEIHDSKSIEINSASADNLTHIPDNSVDAVITDPPYYATIQYAELSDFFYVWLKRTLGDIFPELFYLELTDKEREAVANPSRFRNMGISPEELANQDYEAKMSMAFAEYHRVLRDDGVMTVQFNHKDSGAWDVLAKSLIDAGFEITASWAVSTENPQNLHQAQKNAVSSTVLLVCRKRQPNAEQAWWDDVRIEV
;
A
#
# COMPACT_ATOMS: atom_id res chain seq x y z
N GLY A 1 -18.60 -20.29 -17.06
CA GLY A 1 -17.61 -19.29 -16.63
C GLY A 1 -16.76 -18.98 -17.83
N LEU A 2 -16.41 -17.73 -18.05
CA LEU A 2 -15.67 -17.28 -19.23
C LEU A 2 -14.16 -17.39 -19.00
N ASN A 3 -13.38 -17.44 -20.07
CA ASN A 3 -11.95 -17.14 -20.00
C ASN A 3 -11.78 -15.65 -19.70
N VAL A 4 -10.81 -15.31 -18.86
CA VAL A 4 -10.59 -13.94 -18.38
C VAL A 4 -9.21 -13.47 -18.81
N LEU A 5 -9.17 -12.40 -19.57
CA LEU A 5 -7.97 -11.63 -19.85
C LEU A 5 -8.03 -10.39 -18.97
N ALA A 6 -7.03 -10.19 -18.13
CA ALA A 6 -6.93 -9.04 -17.27
C ALA A 6 -5.61 -8.31 -17.55
N SER A 7 -5.64 -6.98 -17.50
CA SER A 7 -4.44 -6.19 -17.78
C SER A 7 -4.41 -4.92 -16.96
N ASP A 8 -3.22 -4.58 -16.48
CA ASP A 8 -2.93 -3.32 -15.81
C ASP A 8 -1.53 -2.84 -16.23
N LEU A 9 -1.35 -1.53 -16.34
CA LEU A 9 -0.05 -0.93 -16.63
C LEU A 9 0.87 -1.00 -15.41
N ASN A 10 0.29 -0.99 -14.20
CA ASN A 10 1.00 -0.84 -12.94
C ASN A 10 1.48 -2.21 -12.41
N PRO A 11 2.81 -2.42 -12.30
CA PRO A 11 3.38 -3.68 -11.83
C PRO A 11 2.87 -4.12 -10.45
N VAL A 12 2.62 -3.16 -9.54
CA VAL A 12 2.11 -3.45 -8.18
C VAL A 12 0.69 -4.03 -8.25
N ALA A 13 -0.15 -3.50 -9.14
CA ALA A 13 -1.49 -4.01 -9.37
C ALA A 13 -1.47 -5.41 -10.00
N VAL A 14 -0.60 -5.64 -11.00
CA VAL A 14 -0.42 -6.95 -11.63
C VAL A 14 -0.05 -8.02 -10.61
N VAL A 15 0.95 -7.77 -9.76
CA VAL A 15 1.36 -8.69 -8.69
C VAL A 15 0.19 -8.98 -7.73
N THR A 16 -0.56 -7.94 -7.35
CA THR A 16 -1.72 -8.07 -6.48
C THR A 16 -2.81 -8.94 -7.10
N MET A 17 -3.08 -8.77 -8.40
CA MET A 17 -4.07 -9.57 -9.13
C MET A 17 -3.65 -11.03 -9.27
N LYS A 18 -2.36 -11.30 -9.51
CA LYS A 18 -1.82 -12.68 -9.53
C LYS A 18 -2.08 -13.38 -8.20
N ALA A 19 -1.79 -12.70 -7.08
CA ALA A 19 -2.09 -13.22 -5.76
C ALA A 19 -3.59 -13.38 -5.52
N ALA A 20 -4.41 -12.39 -5.87
CA ALA A 20 -5.84 -12.40 -5.56
C ALA A 20 -6.64 -13.41 -6.40
N MET A 21 -6.21 -13.70 -7.62
CA MET A 21 -7.00 -14.44 -8.61
C MET A 21 -6.27 -15.67 -9.16
N GLU A 22 -5.08 -15.48 -9.75
CA GLU A 22 -4.36 -16.54 -10.47
C GLU A 22 -3.95 -17.70 -9.55
N TYR A 23 -3.32 -17.40 -8.41
CA TYR A 23 -2.82 -18.44 -7.51
C TYR A 23 -3.94 -19.19 -6.77
N PRO A 24 -4.99 -18.53 -6.22
CA PRO A 24 -6.15 -19.22 -5.68
C PRO A 24 -6.82 -20.15 -6.69
N LEU A 25 -7.02 -19.73 -7.95
CA LEU A 25 -7.57 -20.57 -9.01
C LEU A 25 -6.66 -21.76 -9.36
N LYS A 26 -5.35 -21.54 -9.31
CA LYS A 26 -4.36 -22.54 -9.72
C LYS A 26 -4.08 -23.59 -8.65
N PHE A 27 -3.97 -23.19 -7.39
CA PHE A 27 -3.55 -24.09 -6.31
C PHE A 27 -4.66 -24.41 -5.32
N GLY A 28 -5.76 -23.65 -5.33
CA GLY A 28 -6.80 -23.77 -4.33
C GLY A 28 -6.26 -23.59 -2.91
N PRO A 29 -7.00 -24.05 -1.88
CA PRO A 29 -6.62 -23.87 -0.48
C PRO A 29 -5.34 -24.61 -0.07
N ASP A 30 -4.82 -25.54 -0.88
CA ASP A 30 -3.63 -26.33 -0.55
C ASP A 30 -2.37 -25.46 -0.42
N LEU A 31 -2.26 -24.37 -1.18
CA LEU A 31 -1.13 -23.44 -1.11
C LEU A 31 -1.01 -22.74 0.26
N GLN A 32 -2.11 -22.62 1.01
CA GLN A 32 -2.12 -21.97 2.32
C GLN A 32 -1.07 -22.56 3.25
N GLN A 33 -0.88 -23.89 3.22
CA GLN A 33 0.09 -24.57 4.09
C GLN A 33 1.52 -24.15 3.78
N ASP A 34 1.86 -24.00 2.51
CA ASP A 34 3.18 -23.52 2.09
C ASP A 34 3.37 -22.04 2.42
N ILE A 35 2.34 -21.20 2.20
CA ILE A 35 2.35 -19.78 2.58
C ILE A 35 2.59 -19.64 4.09
N ASP A 36 1.81 -20.34 4.92
CA ASP A 36 1.93 -20.28 6.38
C ASP A 36 3.30 -20.74 6.86
N LYS A 37 3.83 -21.83 6.28
CA LYS A 37 5.17 -22.35 6.58
C LYS A 37 6.24 -21.29 6.33
N TRP A 38 6.24 -20.67 5.14
CA TRP A 38 7.32 -19.77 4.73
C TRP A 38 7.20 -18.39 5.35
N VAL A 39 5.98 -17.86 5.50
CA VAL A 39 5.79 -16.59 6.23
C VAL A 39 6.17 -16.76 7.70
N LYS A 40 5.87 -17.90 8.32
CA LYS A 40 6.36 -18.20 9.68
C LYS A 40 7.88 -18.26 9.71
N TRP A 41 8.52 -18.93 8.76
CA TRP A 41 9.98 -19.04 8.71
C TRP A 41 10.64 -17.65 8.62
N VAL A 42 10.14 -16.76 7.76
CA VAL A 42 10.63 -15.37 7.67
C VAL A 42 10.44 -14.63 8.99
N GLY A 43 9.29 -14.79 9.65
CA GLY A 43 9.03 -14.18 10.96
C GLY A 43 9.97 -14.68 12.07
N ASP A 44 10.27 -15.98 12.10
CA ASP A 44 11.21 -16.57 13.05
C ASP A 44 12.65 -16.04 12.82
N GLU A 45 13.07 -15.89 11.56
CA GLU A 45 14.38 -15.33 11.21
C GLU A 45 14.46 -13.82 11.52
N ALA A 46 13.39 -13.08 11.23
CA ALA A 46 13.28 -11.67 11.59
C ALA A 46 13.47 -11.47 13.10
N GLN A 47 12.80 -12.28 13.92
CA GLN A 47 12.96 -12.21 15.37
C GLN A 47 14.41 -12.43 15.81
N LYS A 48 15.09 -13.43 15.24
CA LYS A 48 16.49 -13.72 15.58
C LYS A 48 17.43 -12.56 15.22
N ARG A 49 17.27 -11.98 14.02
CA ARG A 49 18.18 -10.95 13.50
C ARG A 49 17.92 -9.56 14.05
N LEU A 50 16.68 -9.26 14.43
CA LEU A 50 16.29 -7.91 14.85
C LEU A 50 16.15 -7.72 16.36
N ALA A 51 16.14 -8.80 17.16
CA ALA A 51 15.89 -8.72 18.60
C ALA A 51 16.79 -7.72 19.34
N GLU A 52 18.06 -7.60 18.96
CA GLU A 52 19.00 -6.67 19.61
C GLU A 52 18.66 -5.18 19.41
N PHE A 53 17.86 -4.85 18.38
CA PHE A 53 17.45 -3.47 18.07
C PHE A 53 16.12 -3.08 18.72
N PHE A 54 15.40 -4.07 19.26
CA PHE A 54 14.11 -3.93 19.92
C PHE A 54 14.13 -4.56 21.32
N PRO A 55 15.03 -4.10 22.21
CA PRO A 55 15.12 -4.66 23.55
C PRO A 55 13.85 -4.39 24.36
N SER A 56 13.60 -5.21 25.38
CA SER A 56 12.43 -5.10 26.26
C SER A 56 12.79 -5.57 27.66
N HIS A 57 12.11 -5.02 28.67
CA HIS A 57 12.27 -5.48 30.05
C HIS A 57 11.78 -6.92 30.24
N PRO A 58 12.25 -7.64 31.26
CA PRO A 58 11.72 -8.94 31.61
C PRO A 58 10.19 -8.91 31.83
N GLY A 59 9.45 -9.74 31.08
CA GLY A 59 7.98 -9.80 31.14
C GLY A 59 7.25 -8.71 30.34
N GLU A 60 7.99 -7.79 29.74
CA GLU A 60 7.49 -6.77 28.81
C GLU A 60 7.63 -7.25 27.36
N THR A 61 6.64 -6.91 26.54
CA THR A 61 6.67 -7.08 25.10
C THR A 61 6.32 -5.75 24.46
N VAL A 62 7.32 -5.03 23.94
CA VAL A 62 7.11 -3.75 23.26
C VAL A 62 6.39 -3.99 21.95
N GLN A 63 5.32 -3.23 21.71
CA GLN A 63 4.46 -3.35 20.53
C GLN A 63 4.75 -2.22 19.55
N ASN A 64 4.83 -0.98 20.06
CA ASN A 64 5.05 0.20 19.23
C ASN A 64 5.93 1.22 19.97
N TYR A 65 6.68 1.97 19.18
CA TYR A 65 7.46 3.14 19.56
C TYR A 65 6.82 4.36 18.90
N LEU A 66 6.67 5.47 19.61
CA LEU A 66 6.01 6.66 19.07
C LEU A 66 7.01 7.82 18.97
N TRP A 67 7.13 8.34 17.74
CA TRP A 67 8.17 9.27 17.35
C TRP A 67 7.59 10.61 16.92
N ALA A 68 8.31 11.68 17.18
CA ALA A 68 8.05 13.00 16.60
C ALA A 68 9.25 13.42 15.74
N HIS A 69 8.99 14.01 14.58
CA HIS A 69 10.02 14.71 13.83
C HIS A 69 10.53 15.91 14.62
N THR A 70 11.82 16.24 14.52
CA THR A 70 12.40 17.38 15.23
C THR A 70 13.04 18.38 14.29
N VAL A 71 13.00 19.64 14.71
CA VAL A 71 13.71 20.77 14.10
C VAL A 71 14.49 21.53 15.17
N VAL A 72 15.46 22.34 14.77
CA VAL A 72 16.21 23.22 15.67
C VAL A 72 15.53 24.59 15.71
N CYS A 73 15.19 25.07 16.90
CA CYS A 73 14.63 26.40 17.08
C CYS A 73 15.65 27.48 16.66
N PRO A 74 15.31 28.41 15.74
CA PRO A 74 16.24 29.44 15.29
C PRO A 74 16.58 30.48 16.37
N SER A 75 15.80 30.56 17.45
CA SER A 75 15.99 31.55 18.52
C SER A 75 16.86 31.02 19.66
N CYS A 76 16.55 29.84 20.19
CA CYS A 76 17.24 29.28 21.36
C CYS A 76 18.03 28.00 21.08
N GLU A 77 18.12 27.59 19.80
CA GLU A 77 18.85 26.42 19.31
C GLU A 77 18.44 25.09 19.94
N SER A 78 17.26 25.05 20.58
CA SER A 78 16.73 23.82 21.15
C SER A 78 16.20 22.90 20.06
N VAL A 79 16.42 21.59 20.22
CA VAL A 79 15.75 20.56 19.42
C VAL A 79 14.30 20.48 19.87
N VAL A 80 13.38 20.76 18.95
CA VAL A 80 11.93 20.83 19.18
C VAL A 80 11.25 19.68 18.46
N PRO A 81 10.60 18.74 19.18
CA PRO A 81 9.76 17.74 18.56
C PRO A 81 8.46 18.38 18.08
N LEU A 82 8.04 18.07 16.86
CA LEU A 82 6.86 18.59 16.18
C LEU A 82 5.71 17.59 16.30
N SER A 83 4.65 17.99 16.99
CA SER A 83 3.49 17.14 17.18
C SER A 83 2.19 17.95 17.24
N PRO A 84 1.18 17.63 16.42
CA PRO A 84 -0.11 18.29 16.43
C PRO A 84 -0.98 17.84 17.59
N ASN A 85 -0.61 16.78 18.30
CA ASN A 85 -1.27 16.31 19.52
C ASN A 85 -0.39 15.30 20.26
N TRP A 86 -0.55 15.17 21.58
CA TRP A 86 0.26 14.25 22.41
C TRP A 86 -0.54 13.09 23.01
N TRP A 87 -1.66 12.74 22.40
CA TRP A 87 -2.54 11.67 22.89
C TRP A 87 -1.95 10.29 22.62
N LEU A 88 -1.90 9.46 23.66
CA LEU A 88 -1.56 8.04 23.57
C LEU A 88 -2.82 7.19 23.55
N TYR A 89 -3.81 7.53 24.37
CA TYR A 89 -5.10 6.84 24.38
C TYR A 89 -6.22 7.77 24.84
N LYS A 90 -7.25 7.93 24.00
CA LYS A 90 -8.50 8.63 24.34
C LYS A 90 -9.70 7.97 23.67
N ARG A 91 -10.53 7.25 24.42
CA ARG A 91 -11.75 6.63 23.88
C ARG A 91 -13.01 7.24 24.50
N PRO A 92 -14.00 7.66 23.69
CA PRO A 92 -15.30 8.07 24.18
C PRO A 92 -16.15 6.81 24.49
N GLU A 93 -16.40 6.56 25.77
CA GLU A 93 -17.48 5.74 26.35
C GLU A 93 -17.66 4.29 25.84
N LYS A 94 -17.21 3.33 26.67
CA LYS A 94 -17.86 2.05 27.07
C LYS A 94 -16.89 1.01 27.63
N GLN A 95 -15.58 1.26 27.60
CA GLN A 95 -14.59 0.41 28.26
C GLN A 95 -13.51 1.28 28.93
N ASN A 96 -13.35 1.09 30.23
CA ASN A 96 -12.30 1.64 31.10
C ASN A 96 -12.11 3.18 31.07
N LEU A 97 -12.99 3.90 31.79
CA LEU A 97 -12.92 5.36 32.02
C LEU A 97 -11.61 5.80 32.74
N HIS A 98 -10.85 4.88 33.33
CA HIS A 98 -9.67 5.15 34.18
C HIS A 98 -8.30 5.15 33.45
N LYS A 99 -8.27 5.34 32.12
CA LYS A 99 -7.03 5.09 31.34
C LYS A 99 -6.72 6.11 30.25
N TRP A 100 -7.31 7.30 30.27
CA TRP A 100 -6.88 8.33 29.32
C TRP A 100 -5.40 8.63 29.54
N CYS A 101 -4.65 8.65 28.44
CA CYS A 101 -3.20 8.64 28.47
C CYS A 101 -2.67 9.61 27.42
N ALA A 102 -1.72 10.45 27.82
CA ALA A 102 -1.02 11.39 26.96
C ALA A 102 0.42 11.55 27.42
N VAL A 103 1.21 12.20 26.58
CA VAL A 103 2.53 12.71 26.96
C VAL A 103 2.45 14.22 27.13
N LYS A 104 3.14 14.74 28.14
CA LYS A 104 3.33 16.18 28.35
C LYS A 104 4.76 16.55 27.97
N PRO A 105 4.96 17.43 26.97
CA PRO A 105 6.30 17.94 26.67
C PRO A 105 6.77 18.85 27.81
N ILE A 106 7.97 18.58 28.33
CA ILE A 106 8.61 19.31 29.44
C ILE A 106 9.79 20.11 28.88
N PRO A 107 9.72 21.46 28.90
CA PRO A 107 10.84 22.29 28.48
C PRO A 107 12.12 21.99 29.25
N ASN A 108 13.23 21.79 28.54
CA ASN A 108 14.58 21.65 29.13
C ASN A 108 15.56 22.60 28.42
N PRO A 109 15.51 23.92 28.72
CA PRO A 109 16.36 24.92 28.07
C PRO A 109 17.86 24.71 28.31
N GLU A 110 18.23 24.22 29.50
CA GLU A 110 19.63 23.97 29.88
C GLU A 110 20.30 22.96 28.94
N ASN A 111 19.59 21.91 28.57
CA ASN A 111 20.08 20.87 27.67
C ASN A 111 19.63 21.05 26.21
N LYS A 112 19.02 22.21 25.88
CA LYS A 112 18.52 22.53 24.53
C LYS A 112 17.62 21.43 23.94
N ARG A 113 16.75 20.83 24.75
CA ARG A 113 15.82 19.77 24.32
C ARG A 113 14.46 19.91 24.99
N VAL A 114 13.54 19.03 24.63
CA VAL A 114 12.23 18.89 25.27
C VAL A 114 12.15 17.47 25.80
N ASP A 115 11.94 17.32 27.10
CA ASP A 115 11.72 16.02 27.74
C ASP A 115 10.22 15.68 27.75
N PHE A 116 9.87 14.52 28.28
CA PHE A 116 8.50 14.02 28.25
C PHE A 116 8.09 13.42 29.59
N GLU A 117 6.86 13.72 30.01
CA GLU A 117 6.23 13.16 31.20
C GLU A 117 4.96 12.42 30.78
N LEU A 118 4.76 11.21 31.31
CA LEU A 118 3.57 10.43 31.04
C LEU A 118 2.41 10.88 31.94
N VAL A 119 1.30 11.29 31.33
CA VAL A 119 0.10 11.69 32.06
C VAL A 119 -0.98 10.63 31.87
N LYS A 120 -1.45 10.06 32.98
CA LYS A 120 -2.52 9.05 33.01
C LYS A 120 -3.60 9.47 34.00
N GLY A 121 -4.85 9.26 33.63
CA GLY A 121 -5.97 9.59 34.50
C GLY A 121 -7.32 9.25 33.92
N GLU A 122 -8.36 9.76 34.57
CA GLU A 122 -9.74 9.65 34.13
C GLU A 122 -10.07 10.71 33.07
N LYS A 123 -11.16 10.51 32.34
CA LYS A 123 -11.71 11.55 31.47
C LYS A 123 -12.15 12.76 32.31
N GLY A 124 -11.56 13.93 32.06
CA GLY A 124 -11.97 15.20 32.65
C GLY A 124 -13.07 15.92 31.85
N LYS A 125 -13.13 17.25 31.96
CA LYS A 125 -14.05 18.10 31.20
C LYS A 125 -13.59 18.24 29.75
N GLY A 126 -14.47 17.89 28.80
CA GLY A 126 -14.14 18.01 27.38
C GLY A 126 -13.04 17.02 26.97
N THR A 127 -11.90 17.55 26.51
CA THR A 127 -10.73 16.79 26.04
C THR A 127 -9.57 16.83 27.05
N THR A 128 -9.86 16.76 28.35
CA THR A 128 -8.84 16.78 29.40
C THR A 128 -8.69 15.42 30.10
N ILE A 129 -7.56 15.26 30.78
CA ILE A 129 -7.25 14.15 31.67
C ILE A 129 -7.30 14.66 33.11
N GLN A 130 -8.15 14.06 33.94
CA GLN A 130 -8.20 14.30 35.37
C GLN A 130 -7.16 13.41 36.07
N THR A 131 -6.19 14.02 36.75
CA THR A 131 -5.18 13.37 37.60
C THR A 131 -5.36 13.80 39.06
N ASP A 132 -4.55 13.23 39.96
CA ASP A 132 -4.51 13.62 41.37
C ASP A 132 -4.00 15.07 41.55
N ASP A 133 -3.15 15.54 40.64
CA ASP A 133 -2.55 16.88 40.65
C ASP A 133 -3.39 17.96 39.92
N GLY A 134 -4.52 17.57 39.34
CA GLY A 134 -5.45 18.47 38.66
C GLY A 134 -5.87 18.01 37.27
N GLU A 135 -6.27 18.96 36.42
CA GLU A 135 -6.79 18.72 35.09
C GLU A 135 -5.75 19.11 34.03
N TYR A 136 -5.38 18.18 33.15
CA TYR A 136 -4.41 18.39 32.07
C TYR A 136 -5.08 18.34 30.70
N ASP A 137 -4.83 19.33 29.86
CA ASP A 137 -5.29 19.37 28.47
C ASP A 137 -4.12 19.15 27.49
N PRO A 138 -3.98 17.95 26.90
CA PRO A 138 -2.94 17.67 25.91
C PRO A 138 -3.03 18.51 24.63
N ASP A 139 -4.18 19.11 24.32
CA ASP A 139 -4.37 19.93 23.12
C ASP A 139 -3.78 21.35 23.30
N THR A 140 -3.41 21.73 24.53
CA THR A 140 -2.77 23.03 24.82
C THR A 140 -1.24 23.02 24.66
N THR A 141 -0.63 21.84 24.57
CA THR A 141 0.83 21.65 24.53
C THR A 141 1.36 21.20 23.17
N THR A 142 0.54 21.31 22.11
CA THR A 142 0.95 21.01 20.73
C THR A 142 2.12 21.88 20.30
N THR A 143 3.07 21.31 19.57
CA THR A 143 4.29 22.01 19.12
C THR A 143 4.29 22.31 17.63
N ILE A 144 3.27 21.86 16.90
CA ILE A 144 3.02 22.27 15.51
C ILE A 144 1.51 22.34 15.24
N SER A 145 1.09 23.34 14.48
CA SER A 145 -0.27 23.46 13.97
C SER A 145 -0.26 24.15 12.62
N ARG A 146 -0.95 23.56 11.63
CA ARG A 146 -1.04 24.09 10.26
C ARG A 146 0.32 24.45 9.64
N GLY A 147 1.33 23.60 9.87
CA GLY A 147 2.70 23.80 9.38
C GLY A 147 3.55 24.77 10.19
N VAL A 148 2.99 25.45 11.19
CA VAL A 148 3.72 26.42 12.02
C VAL A 148 4.10 25.78 13.35
N GLY A 149 5.40 25.73 13.64
CA GLY A 149 5.96 25.19 14.88
C GLY A 149 5.98 26.21 16.01
N LYS A 150 6.02 25.72 17.25
CA LYS A 150 6.21 26.55 18.46
C LYS A 150 7.20 25.88 19.40
N CYS A 151 8.25 26.59 19.78
CA CYS A 151 9.28 26.08 20.69
C CYS A 151 8.79 26.07 22.14
N PRO A 152 8.77 24.93 22.84
CA PRO A 152 8.40 24.87 24.26
C PRO A 152 9.39 25.59 25.20
N ASN A 153 10.66 25.69 24.82
CA ASN A 153 11.71 26.27 25.68
C ASN A 153 11.70 27.79 25.74
N CYS A 154 11.46 28.47 24.62
CA CYS A 154 11.48 29.94 24.54
C CYS A 154 10.16 30.56 24.04
N GLY A 155 9.19 29.75 23.63
CA GLY A 155 7.92 30.23 23.09
C GLY A 155 7.98 30.73 21.64
N ASN A 156 9.16 30.79 21.02
CA ASN A 156 9.35 31.30 19.67
C ASN A 156 8.54 30.49 18.63
N VAL A 157 7.99 31.20 17.66
CA VAL A 157 7.32 30.62 16.49
C VAL A 157 8.39 30.16 15.49
N ILE A 158 8.23 28.94 14.97
CA ILE A 158 9.11 28.35 13.96
C ILE A 158 8.28 28.27 12.67
N ASP A 159 8.55 29.18 11.74
CA ASP A 159 7.78 29.28 10.49
C ASP A 159 7.93 28.03 9.61
N ASP A 160 6.89 27.74 8.84
CA ASP A 160 6.83 26.57 7.94
C ASP A 160 8.00 26.52 6.94
N ASP A 161 8.43 27.68 6.42
CA ASP A 161 9.59 27.77 5.52
C ASP A 161 10.91 27.41 6.21
N ILE A 162 11.05 27.74 7.50
CA ILE A 162 12.23 27.35 8.30
C ILE A 162 12.22 25.84 8.52
N ILE A 163 11.06 25.26 8.84
CA ILE A 163 10.90 23.81 9.02
C ILE A 163 11.25 23.08 7.73
N LYS A 164 10.68 23.50 6.60
CA LYS A 164 10.97 22.93 5.27
C LYS A 164 12.42 23.10 4.86
N SER A 165 13.00 24.28 5.12
CA SER A 165 14.42 24.53 4.83
C SER A 165 15.31 23.58 5.61
N GLN A 166 15.10 23.43 6.92
CA GLN A 166 15.88 22.51 7.74
C GLN A 166 15.72 21.07 7.24
N ALA A 167 14.48 20.62 7.01
CA ALA A 167 14.21 19.29 6.49
C ALA A 167 14.92 19.01 5.16
N LYS A 168 15.07 20.01 4.28
CA LYS A 168 15.81 19.87 3.02
C LYS A 168 17.33 19.88 3.18
N THR A 169 17.86 20.64 4.14
CA THR A 169 19.31 20.86 4.26
C THR A 169 20.02 19.87 5.17
N ILE A 170 19.34 19.39 6.22
CA ILE A 170 19.93 18.56 7.27
C ILE A 170 19.08 17.33 7.62
N ASP A 171 18.00 17.09 6.87
CA ASP A 171 16.93 16.15 7.18
C ASP A 171 16.20 16.44 8.52
N PHE A 172 15.07 15.79 8.74
CA PHE A 172 14.40 15.84 10.04
C PHE A 172 15.17 15.01 11.07
N GLY A 173 15.30 15.54 12.29
CA GLY A 173 15.63 14.69 13.43
C GLY A 173 14.43 13.87 13.89
N HIS A 174 14.66 12.94 14.82
CA HIS A 174 13.63 12.05 15.35
C HIS A 174 13.79 11.92 16.86
N GLN A 175 12.72 12.15 17.61
CA GLN A 175 12.69 11.97 19.05
C GLN A 175 11.60 11.00 19.45
N LEU A 176 12.00 9.93 20.14
CA LEU A 176 11.08 8.97 20.74
C LEU A 176 10.43 9.63 21.96
N TYR A 177 9.10 9.62 22.04
CA TYR A 177 8.36 10.26 23.12
C TYR A 177 7.53 9.29 23.96
N ALA A 178 7.23 8.10 23.44
CA ALA A 178 6.52 7.06 24.19
C ALA A 178 6.81 5.65 23.65
N VAL A 179 6.67 4.67 24.53
CA VAL A 179 6.74 3.24 24.22
C VAL A 179 5.42 2.59 24.66
N ALA A 180 4.79 1.86 23.74
CA ALA A 180 3.57 1.10 23.97
C ALA A 180 3.91 -0.39 24.07
N TYR A 181 3.51 -1.04 25.17
CA TYR A 181 3.95 -2.39 25.48
C TYR A 181 2.86 -3.20 26.19
N LYS A 182 3.03 -4.53 26.25
CA LYS A 182 2.17 -5.44 27.01
C LYS A 182 2.98 -6.15 28.09
N LYS A 183 2.35 -6.44 29.23
CA LYS A 183 2.91 -7.32 30.28
C LYS A 183 2.23 -8.68 30.23
N GLY A 184 2.93 -9.71 29.78
CA GLY A 184 2.34 -11.04 29.56
C GLY A 184 1.07 -10.97 28.68
N LYS A 185 -0.06 -11.50 29.19
CA LYS A 185 -1.37 -11.43 28.51
C LYS A 185 -2.19 -10.17 28.87
N GLY A 186 -1.56 -9.18 29.49
CA GLY A 186 -2.19 -7.91 29.88
C GLY A 186 -2.57 -7.04 28.68
N GLY A 187 -3.37 -6.01 28.97
CA GLY A 187 -3.68 -4.98 27.98
C GLY A 187 -2.48 -4.11 27.63
N LEU A 188 -2.64 -3.27 26.60
CA LEU A 188 -1.61 -2.31 26.21
C LEU A 188 -1.41 -1.25 27.32
N GLU A 189 -0.17 -1.02 27.69
CA GLU A 189 0.31 0.01 28.59
C GLU A 189 1.29 0.94 27.87
N PHE A 190 1.57 2.09 28.48
CA PHE A 190 2.51 3.09 27.96
C PHE A 190 3.54 3.47 29.02
N ARG A 191 4.75 3.78 28.59
CA ARG A 191 5.82 4.40 29.39
C ARG A 191 6.57 5.44 28.56
N THR A 192 7.27 6.34 29.23
CA THR A 192 8.30 7.16 28.57
C THR A 192 9.48 6.27 28.16
N PRO A 193 10.26 6.68 27.15
CA PRO A 193 11.47 5.94 26.78
C PRO A 193 12.49 5.91 27.91
N GLU A 194 13.22 4.81 27.98
CA GLU A 194 14.29 4.53 28.94
C GLU A 194 15.60 4.20 28.19
N ASP A 195 16.72 4.12 28.92
CA ASP A 195 18.05 3.90 28.32
C ASP A 195 18.09 2.68 27.38
N ILE A 196 17.39 1.60 27.75
CA ILE A 196 17.29 0.38 26.95
C ILE A 196 16.71 0.63 25.55
N ASP A 197 15.71 1.52 25.41
CA ASP A 197 15.12 1.81 24.10
C ASP A 197 16.11 2.59 23.22
N PHE A 198 16.85 3.53 23.83
CA PHE A 198 17.88 4.32 23.16
C PHE A 198 19.07 3.47 22.73
N GLU A 199 19.46 2.47 23.53
CA GLU A 199 20.49 1.48 23.14
C GLU A 199 20.09 0.74 21.86
N GLY A 200 18.85 0.24 21.77
CA GLY A 200 18.33 -0.41 20.57
C GLY A 200 18.38 0.49 19.32
N ILE A 201 18.03 1.77 19.49
CA ILE A 201 18.10 2.78 18.42
C ILE A 201 19.56 3.01 17.99
N ILE A 202 20.47 3.19 18.94
CA ILE A 202 21.90 3.41 18.66
C ILE A 202 22.49 2.20 17.92
N ASN A 203 22.18 0.98 18.36
CA ASN A 203 22.65 -0.24 17.72
C ASN A 203 22.10 -0.37 16.29
N SER A 204 20.83 -0.03 16.07
CA SER A 204 20.23 -0.06 14.74
C SER A 204 20.93 0.91 13.77
N ARG A 205 21.27 2.12 14.21
CA ARG A 205 22.00 3.10 13.39
C ARG A 205 23.41 2.61 13.05
N LYS A 206 24.12 2.03 14.04
CA LYS A 206 25.45 1.45 13.82
C LYS A 206 25.40 0.30 12.82
N GLN A 207 24.39 -0.56 12.91
CA GLN A 207 24.24 -1.68 11.99
C GLN A 207 23.91 -1.21 10.59
N LEU A 208 22.96 -0.27 10.45
CA LEU A 208 22.62 0.31 9.16
C LEU A 208 23.84 0.96 8.50
N GLN A 209 24.62 1.73 9.26
CA GLN A 209 25.85 2.36 8.77
C GLN A 209 26.85 1.32 8.24
N LYS A 210 27.04 0.21 8.96
CA LYS A 210 27.94 -0.87 8.49
C LYS A 210 27.47 -1.46 7.17
N ILE A 211 26.17 -1.64 6.98
CA ILE A 211 25.61 -2.18 5.73
C ILE A 211 25.85 -1.19 4.59
N THR A 212 25.61 0.10 4.82
CA THR A 212 25.82 1.16 3.81
C THR A 212 27.30 1.35 3.47
N ASP A 213 28.21 1.21 4.44
CA ASP A 213 29.66 1.36 4.23
C ASP A 213 30.25 0.24 3.35
N LEU A 214 29.59 -0.92 3.32
CA LEU A 214 29.97 -2.05 2.47
C LEU A 214 29.43 -1.92 1.03
N ASP A 215 28.76 -0.81 0.71
CA ASP A 215 28.10 -0.54 -0.58
C ASP A 215 27.09 -1.63 -0.99
N ASN A 216 26.54 -2.37 0.00
CA ASN A 216 25.51 -3.38 -0.23
C ASN A 216 24.11 -2.73 -0.25
N LEU A 217 23.94 -1.74 -1.13
CA LEU A 217 22.71 -0.94 -1.23
C LEU A 217 21.62 -1.60 -2.07
N TYR A 218 21.86 -2.78 -2.63
CA TYR A 218 20.89 -3.50 -3.46
C TYR A 218 19.54 -3.69 -2.75
N ASN A 219 19.56 -3.92 -1.43
CA ASN A 219 18.36 -4.12 -0.62
C ASN A 219 17.69 -2.81 -0.15
N PHE A 220 18.28 -1.64 -0.42
CA PHE A 220 17.76 -0.33 0.02
C PHE A 220 16.99 0.36 -1.09
N PRO A 221 15.77 0.90 -0.84
CA PRO A 221 14.99 1.67 -1.82
C PRO A 221 15.58 3.07 -2.03
N ASP A 222 16.78 3.14 -2.59
CA ASP A 222 17.53 4.40 -2.74
C ASP A 222 17.27 5.13 -4.07
N GLU A 223 16.27 4.67 -4.84
CA GLU A 223 15.77 5.37 -6.02
C GLU A 223 15.32 6.80 -5.67
N GLU A 224 15.54 7.73 -6.60
CA GLU A 224 15.13 9.12 -6.43
C GLU A 224 13.60 9.26 -6.48
N VAL A 225 13.06 10.14 -5.65
CA VAL A 225 11.65 10.53 -5.71
C VAL A 225 11.49 11.51 -6.86
N VAL A 226 10.94 11.03 -7.97
CA VAL A 226 10.65 11.86 -9.15
C VAL A 226 9.52 12.82 -8.82
N PHE A 227 9.69 14.07 -9.24
CA PHE A 227 8.72 15.13 -9.04
C PHE A 227 7.40 14.88 -9.78
N GLY A 228 6.29 14.99 -9.04
CA GLY A 228 4.93 14.72 -9.49
C GLY A 228 3.90 15.50 -8.68
N ASP A 229 2.61 15.17 -8.84
CA ASP A 229 1.52 15.79 -8.09
C ASP A 229 1.54 15.39 -6.61
N LYS A 230 1.60 14.08 -6.33
CA LYS A 230 1.64 13.49 -4.99
C LYS A 230 3.04 13.47 -4.41
N THR A 231 4.06 13.19 -5.21
CA THR A 231 5.44 13.10 -4.70
C THR A 231 6.04 14.47 -4.33
N ASN A 232 5.49 15.58 -4.85
CA ASN A 232 5.92 16.92 -4.43
C ASN A 232 5.67 17.19 -2.93
N GLU A 233 4.71 16.51 -2.31
CA GLU A 233 4.48 16.58 -0.86
C GLU A 233 5.73 16.11 -0.08
N LEU A 234 6.40 15.07 -0.58
CA LEU A 234 7.65 14.54 -0.01
C LEU A 234 8.83 15.48 -0.25
N LEU A 235 8.98 15.95 -1.48
CA LEU A 235 10.10 16.80 -1.92
C LEU A 235 10.12 18.16 -1.19
N ARG A 236 8.95 18.67 -0.75
CA ARG A 236 8.85 19.87 0.10
C ARG A 236 9.58 19.71 1.44
N TYR A 237 9.82 18.49 1.88
CA TYR A 237 10.44 18.15 3.16
C TYR A 237 11.78 17.41 3.00
N GLY A 238 12.42 17.50 1.82
CA GLY A 238 13.75 16.89 1.61
C GLY A 238 13.75 15.37 1.49
N MET A 239 12.57 14.74 1.35
CA MET A 239 12.45 13.30 1.08
C MET A 239 12.58 13.05 -0.42
N ASP A 240 13.82 13.18 -0.90
CA ASP A 240 14.25 13.04 -2.29
C ASP A 240 14.63 11.60 -2.68
N LYS A 241 14.62 10.67 -1.72
CA LYS A 241 14.78 9.22 -1.93
C LYS A 241 13.73 8.44 -1.16
N TRP A 242 13.31 7.29 -1.67
CA TRP A 242 12.31 6.44 -1.01
C TRP A 242 12.78 5.91 0.35
N SER A 243 14.08 5.69 0.52
CA SER A 243 14.74 5.32 1.78
C SER A 243 14.52 6.35 2.90
N LYS A 244 14.33 7.63 2.56
CA LYS A 244 14.05 8.69 3.54
C LYS A 244 12.64 8.64 4.12
N LEU A 245 11.72 7.81 3.61
CA LEU A 245 10.39 7.64 4.20
C LEU A 245 10.41 6.83 5.51
N PHE A 246 11.58 6.40 5.95
CA PHE A 246 11.79 5.58 7.13
C PHE A 246 12.81 6.24 8.04
N ASN A 247 12.67 6.09 9.36
CA ASN A 247 13.80 6.34 10.25
C ASN A 247 14.81 5.17 10.17
N SER A 248 16.02 5.33 10.72
CA SER A 248 17.08 4.33 10.59
C SER A 248 16.70 2.92 11.08
N ARG A 249 15.92 2.79 12.16
CA ARG A 249 15.53 1.47 12.70
C ARG A 249 14.39 0.83 11.89
N GLN A 250 13.46 1.65 11.39
CA GLN A 250 12.45 1.21 10.41
C GLN A 250 13.12 0.71 9.13
N LEU A 251 14.08 1.47 8.59
CA LEU A 251 14.81 1.11 7.37
C LEU A 251 15.61 -0.18 7.55
N LEU A 252 16.36 -0.31 8.66
CA LEU A 252 17.08 -1.54 8.99
C LEU A 252 16.15 -2.75 9.03
N THR A 253 15.00 -2.62 9.71
CA THR A 253 14.00 -3.68 9.81
C THR A 253 13.56 -4.17 8.42
N LEU A 254 13.19 -3.24 7.55
CA LEU A 254 12.67 -3.54 6.22
C LEU A 254 13.76 -4.12 5.30
N VAL A 255 14.97 -3.59 5.34
CA VAL A 255 16.12 -4.14 4.60
C VAL A 255 16.44 -5.57 5.06
N THR A 256 16.41 -5.83 6.37
CA THR A 256 16.59 -7.19 6.90
C THR A 256 15.47 -8.14 6.46
N TYR A 257 14.22 -7.68 6.32
CA TYR A 257 13.15 -8.50 5.75
C TYR A 257 13.42 -8.84 4.28
N VAL A 258 13.88 -7.88 3.47
CA VAL A 258 14.27 -8.14 2.07
C VAL A 258 15.34 -9.23 2.00
N GLU A 259 16.38 -9.15 2.85
CA GLU A 259 17.43 -10.16 2.94
C GLU A 259 16.87 -11.55 3.27
N ILE A 260 16.05 -11.64 4.32
CA ILE A 260 15.46 -12.91 4.76
C ILE A 260 14.53 -13.49 3.68
N ILE A 261 13.73 -12.65 2.99
CA ILE A 261 12.86 -13.10 1.89
C ILE A 261 13.71 -13.65 0.73
N ASN A 262 14.79 -12.96 0.38
CA ASN A 262 15.70 -13.43 -0.67
C ASN A 262 16.39 -14.76 -0.31
N GLU A 263 16.72 -14.98 0.96
CA GLU A 263 17.17 -16.28 1.46
C GLU A 263 16.05 -17.34 1.42
N ALA A 264 14.83 -16.98 1.85
CA ALA A 264 13.67 -17.87 1.83
C ALA A 264 13.40 -18.36 0.40
N LYS A 265 13.46 -17.48 -0.60
CA LYS A 265 13.28 -17.86 -2.02
C LYS A 265 14.24 -18.95 -2.47
N ASN A 266 15.52 -18.86 -2.10
CA ASN A 266 16.50 -19.90 -2.41
C ASN A 266 16.11 -21.25 -1.81
N LEU A 267 15.62 -21.26 -0.56
CA LEU A 267 15.19 -22.47 0.12
C LEU A 267 13.86 -23.01 -0.44
N ILE A 268 12.91 -22.15 -0.77
CA ILE A 268 11.64 -22.52 -1.42
C ILE A 268 11.92 -23.17 -2.76
N GLN A 269 12.84 -22.61 -3.57
CA GLN A 269 13.19 -23.17 -4.87
C GLN A 269 13.80 -24.57 -4.73
N GLN A 270 14.68 -24.78 -3.74
CA GLN A 270 15.24 -26.11 -3.45
C GLN A 270 14.16 -27.11 -3.01
N GLU A 271 13.24 -26.67 -2.14
CA GLU A 271 12.10 -27.47 -1.69
C GLU A 271 11.19 -27.85 -2.87
N CYS A 272 10.87 -26.91 -3.76
CA CYS A 272 10.07 -27.18 -4.95
C CYS A 272 10.76 -28.17 -5.90
N LYS A 273 12.07 -28.03 -6.12
CA LYS A 273 12.87 -28.99 -6.91
C LYS A 273 12.82 -30.39 -6.32
N LYS A 274 12.90 -30.50 -4.99
CA LYS A 274 12.81 -31.78 -4.27
C LYS A 274 11.41 -32.39 -4.39
N GLN A 275 10.35 -31.62 -4.13
CA GLN A 275 8.96 -32.06 -4.24
C GLN A 275 8.64 -32.54 -5.65
N LYS A 276 9.14 -31.84 -6.69
CA LYS A 276 9.04 -32.26 -8.09
C LYS A 276 9.68 -33.63 -8.31
N GLN A 277 10.91 -33.83 -7.85
CA GLN A 277 11.63 -35.10 -8.03
C GLN A 277 10.92 -36.25 -7.31
N GLU A 278 10.46 -36.04 -6.07
CA GLU A 278 9.68 -37.03 -5.31
C GLU A 278 8.38 -37.39 -6.03
N LYS A 279 7.73 -36.40 -6.64
CA LYS A 279 6.49 -36.60 -7.42
C LYS A 279 6.73 -37.39 -8.70
N ILE A 280 7.80 -37.10 -9.45
CA ILE A 280 8.21 -37.86 -10.64
C ILE A 280 8.42 -39.33 -10.26
N ILE A 281 9.24 -39.59 -9.24
CA ILE A 281 9.52 -40.96 -8.76
C ILE A 281 8.23 -41.68 -8.36
N LYS A 282 7.33 -40.98 -7.64
CA LYS A 282 6.05 -41.56 -7.24
C LYS A 282 5.21 -41.94 -8.45
N LEU A 283 5.04 -41.04 -9.42
CA LEU A 283 4.22 -41.27 -10.61
C LEU A 283 4.77 -42.42 -11.48
N GLU A 284 6.08 -42.47 -11.70
CA GLU A 284 6.73 -43.57 -12.45
C GLU A 284 6.59 -44.92 -11.74
N SER A 285 6.63 -44.92 -10.40
CA SER A 285 6.42 -46.13 -9.61
C SER A 285 4.98 -46.64 -9.66
N GLU A 286 4.00 -45.74 -9.73
CA GLU A 286 2.56 -46.06 -9.81
C GLU A 286 2.16 -46.51 -11.22
N SER A 287 2.68 -45.86 -12.27
CA SER A 287 2.41 -46.18 -13.67
C SER A 287 3.21 -47.39 -14.19
N LYS A 288 4.31 -47.76 -13.50
CA LYS A 288 5.31 -48.77 -13.93
C LYS A 288 5.97 -48.46 -15.29
N ILE A 289 5.97 -47.18 -15.72
CA ILE A 289 6.57 -46.69 -16.97
C ILE A 289 7.17 -45.31 -16.70
N GLU A 290 8.28 -44.97 -17.38
CA GLU A 290 8.87 -43.62 -17.33
C GLU A 290 7.87 -42.55 -17.80
N LEU A 291 7.92 -41.37 -17.17
CA LEU A 291 7.04 -40.26 -17.55
C LEU A 291 7.45 -39.67 -18.90
N GLU A 292 6.45 -39.40 -19.75
CA GLU A 292 6.66 -38.66 -20.98
C GLU A 292 7.20 -37.25 -20.70
N GLN A 293 8.05 -36.75 -21.60
CA GLN A 293 8.68 -35.43 -21.52
C GLN A 293 7.67 -34.30 -21.25
N LYS A 294 6.49 -34.37 -21.88
CA LYS A 294 5.41 -33.39 -21.70
C LYS A 294 4.92 -33.32 -20.24
N ASN A 295 4.79 -34.47 -19.56
CA ASN A 295 4.36 -34.52 -18.16
C ASN A 295 5.44 -33.93 -17.24
N ILE A 296 6.71 -34.14 -17.57
CA ILE A 296 7.84 -33.55 -16.83
C ILE A 296 7.83 -32.03 -16.97
N GLU A 297 7.59 -31.50 -18.18
CA GLU A 297 7.47 -30.06 -18.43
C GLU A 297 6.27 -29.43 -17.71
N GLU A 298 5.12 -30.11 -17.66
CA GLU A 298 3.95 -29.66 -16.90
C GLU A 298 4.24 -29.61 -15.40
N LEU A 299 4.95 -30.61 -14.87
CA LEU A 299 5.41 -30.61 -13.47
C LEU A 299 6.43 -29.49 -13.20
N GLU A 300 7.38 -29.26 -14.12
CA GLU A 300 8.32 -28.14 -14.02
C GLU A 300 7.57 -26.82 -13.88
N ASN A 301 6.63 -26.56 -14.79
CA ASN A 301 5.82 -25.35 -14.80
C ASN A 301 4.98 -25.21 -13.51
N TYR A 302 4.40 -26.31 -13.02
CA TYR A 302 3.65 -26.30 -11.77
C TYR A 302 4.50 -25.86 -10.57
N TYR A 303 5.68 -26.47 -10.39
CA TYR A 303 6.55 -26.16 -9.26
C TYR A 303 7.26 -24.82 -9.39
N GLN A 304 7.53 -24.36 -10.62
CA GLN A 304 8.01 -23.01 -10.89
C GLN A 304 6.96 -21.98 -10.46
N ILE A 305 5.70 -22.13 -10.87
CA ILE A 305 4.64 -21.19 -10.51
C ILE A 305 4.28 -21.29 -9.02
N LYS A 306 4.46 -22.46 -8.39
CA LYS A 306 4.33 -22.60 -6.94
C LYS A 306 5.40 -21.78 -6.20
N PHE A 307 6.64 -21.83 -6.67
CA PHE A 307 7.73 -21.01 -6.15
C PHE A 307 7.43 -19.50 -6.32
N GLU A 308 6.98 -19.08 -7.49
CA GLU A 308 6.57 -17.69 -7.76
C GLU A 308 5.42 -17.25 -6.84
N ALA A 309 4.42 -18.10 -6.63
CA ALA A 309 3.27 -17.80 -5.79
C ALA A 309 3.68 -17.59 -4.33
N ILE A 310 4.44 -18.51 -3.73
CA ILE A 310 4.91 -18.38 -2.34
C ILE A 310 5.76 -17.11 -2.20
N SER A 311 6.68 -16.86 -3.15
CA SER A 311 7.53 -15.66 -3.16
C SER A 311 6.70 -14.37 -3.22
N THR A 312 5.66 -14.36 -4.06
CA THR A 312 4.71 -13.25 -4.17
C THR A 312 4.02 -12.94 -2.86
N TYR A 313 3.52 -13.96 -2.14
CA TYR A 313 2.90 -13.76 -0.83
C TYR A 313 3.89 -13.20 0.21
N LEU A 314 5.15 -13.63 0.20
CA LEU A 314 6.19 -13.03 1.05
C LEU A 314 6.40 -11.54 0.72
N GLY A 315 6.45 -11.18 -0.57
CA GLY A 315 6.52 -9.80 -1.03
C GLY A 315 5.32 -8.96 -0.60
N LEU A 316 4.10 -9.49 -0.68
CA LEU A 316 2.88 -8.79 -0.26
C LEU A 316 2.78 -8.59 1.26
N VAL A 317 3.30 -9.54 2.07
CA VAL A 317 3.43 -9.33 3.52
C VAL A 317 4.41 -8.19 3.79
N MET A 318 5.52 -8.13 3.06
CA MET A 318 6.50 -7.04 3.15
C MET A 318 5.89 -5.68 2.78
N ASP A 319 5.12 -5.58 1.70
CA ASP A 319 4.44 -4.33 1.32
C ASP A 319 3.52 -3.81 2.42
N ARG A 320 2.79 -4.70 3.11
CA ARG A 320 2.00 -4.31 4.29
C ARG A 320 2.87 -3.83 5.44
N CYS A 321 4.07 -4.41 5.62
CA CYS A 321 5.02 -3.93 6.63
C CYS A 321 5.49 -2.51 6.30
N VAL A 322 5.80 -2.25 5.04
CA VAL A 322 6.19 -0.93 4.52
C VAL A 322 5.10 0.11 4.81
N ASP A 323 3.85 -0.21 4.50
CA ASP A 323 2.69 0.67 4.67
C ASP A 323 2.41 1.02 6.15
N LYS A 324 2.66 0.06 7.05
CA LYS A 324 2.43 0.23 8.49
C LYS A 324 3.62 0.87 9.22
N ASN A 325 4.84 0.69 8.73
CA ASN A 325 6.07 1.04 9.43
C ASN A 325 6.92 2.08 8.69
N CYS A 326 6.33 3.22 8.36
CA CYS A 326 7.00 4.35 7.74
C CYS A 326 6.69 5.67 8.47
N ARG A 327 7.29 6.77 8.05
CA ARG A 327 7.06 8.12 8.58
C ARG A 327 5.74 8.74 8.09
N LEU A 328 5.06 8.08 7.16
CA LEU A 328 3.76 8.49 6.63
C LEU A 328 2.60 7.79 7.37
N SER A 329 2.89 6.79 8.20
CA SER A 329 1.87 6.09 8.98
C SER A 329 1.40 6.95 10.16
N MET A 330 0.15 6.75 10.57
CA MET A 330 -0.49 7.56 11.61
C MET A 330 -0.71 6.75 12.88
N TYR A 331 -0.66 7.43 14.03
CA TYR A 331 -1.11 6.85 15.29
C TYR A 331 -2.55 7.27 15.61
N ASP A 332 -3.44 6.28 15.79
CA ASP A 332 -4.84 6.48 16.19
C ASP A 332 -4.98 6.25 17.70
N SER A 333 -4.93 7.35 18.46
CA SER A 333 -5.10 7.35 19.90
C SER A 333 -6.49 6.89 20.37
N SER A 334 -7.51 6.84 19.50
CA SER A 334 -8.83 6.29 19.88
C SER A 334 -8.83 4.77 19.98
N ARG A 335 -7.91 4.13 19.26
CA ARG A 335 -7.73 2.67 19.20
C ARG A 335 -6.42 2.22 19.86
N ALA A 336 -5.53 3.17 20.18
CA ALA A 336 -4.14 2.92 20.54
C ALA A 336 -3.43 2.01 19.52
N SER A 337 -3.67 2.27 18.24
CA SER A 337 -3.15 1.48 17.12
C SER A 337 -2.57 2.39 16.05
N TYR A 338 -1.85 1.81 15.10
CA TYR A 338 -1.44 2.52 13.88
C TYR A 338 -2.59 2.58 12.86
N ARG A 339 -2.44 3.44 11.86
CA ARG A 339 -3.13 3.43 10.56
C ARG A 339 -2.07 3.49 9.46
N THR A 340 -2.35 2.83 8.35
CA THR A 340 -1.46 2.73 7.19
C THR A 340 -1.28 4.07 6.49
N ALA A 341 -0.15 4.23 5.79
CA ALA A 341 0.13 5.40 4.96
C ALA A 341 -0.83 5.50 3.76
N SER A 342 -1.14 4.35 3.14
CA SER A 342 -2.01 4.24 1.97
C SER A 342 -3.46 4.68 2.20
N GLY A 343 -3.92 4.76 3.46
CA GLY A 343 -5.32 5.05 3.80
C GLY A 343 -5.81 6.45 3.43
N MET A 344 -4.93 7.34 2.96
CA MET A 344 -5.26 8.72 2.57
C MET A 344 -5.17 8.99 1.06
N HIS A 345 -4.78 8.01 0.24
CA HIS A 345 -4.49 8.20 -1.20
C HIS A 345 -3.52 9.37 -1.48
N ALA A 346 -2.55 9.58 -0.58
CA ALA A 346 -1.59 10.66 -0.63
C ALA A 346 -0.31 10.27 0.14
N LEU A 347 0.79 10.96 -0.12
CA LEU A 347 2.10 10.72 0.51
C LEU A 347 2.39 11.78 1.59
N ASN A 348 1.38 12.05 2.42
CA ASN A 348 1.46 13.10 3.44
C ASN A 348 2.41 12.70 4.57
N LEU A 349 3.38 13.57 4.86
CA LEU A 349 4.23 13.45 6.04
C LEU A 349 3.39 13.58 7.32
N MET A 350 3.57 12.65 8.25
CA MET A 350 3.00 12.76 9.59
C MET A 350 4.04 13.35 10.56
N TRP A 351 3.67 14.43 11.25
CA TRP A 351 4.57 15.13 12.19
C TRP A 351 5.01 14.23 13.35
N ASN A 352 4.11 13.34 13.79
CA ASN A 352 4.41 12.21 14.65
C ASN A 352 3.97 10.92 13.96
N TYR A 353 4.66 9.82 14.22
CA TYR A 353 4.41 8.56 13.54
C TYR A 353 4.74 7.36 14.46
N PRO A 354 4.05 6.23 14.31
CA PRO A 354 4.38 4.99 15.01
C PRO A 354 5.50 4.22 14.29
N GLU A 355 6.31 3.52 15.08
CA GLU A 355 7.17 2.44 14.63
C GLU A 355 6.69 1.16 15.32
N VAL A 356 6.25 0.18 14.52
CA VAL A 356 5.82 -1.13 15.04
C VAL A 356 7.07 -1.96 15.32
N ASN A 357 7.07 -2.76 16.39
CA ASN A 357 8.22 -3.60 16.72
C ASN A 357 8.54 -4.59 15.59
N GLY A 358 9.66 -4.35 14.91
CA GLY A 358 10.12 -5.12 13.75
C GLY A 358 10.58 -6.54 14.07
N ALA A 359 10.95 -6.84 15.31
CA ALA A 359 11.39 -8.19 15.66
C ALA A 359 10.23 -9.17 15.87
N ILE A 360 9.07 -8.71 16.32
CA ILE A 360 8.01 -9.60 16.80
C ILE A 360 6.59 -9.25 16.36
N GLU A 361 6.27 -7.96 16.15
CA GLU A 361 4.88 -7.51 15.96
C GLU A 361 4.58 -7.16 14.51
N LEU A 362 5.51 -6.45 13.84
CA LEU A 362 5.28 -5.92 12.50
C LEU A 362 4.97 -7.02 11.50
N TRP A 363 5.88 -7.98 11.32
CA TRP A 363 5.70 -9.10 10.39
C TRP A 363 4.46 -9.94 10.72
N GLN A 364 4.27 -10.29 12.01
CA GLN A 364 3.13 -11.12 12.44
C GLN A 364 1.79 -10.44 12.17
N SER A 365 1.66 -9.15 12.50
CA SER A 365 0.43 -8.40 12.23
C SER A 365 0.17 -8.17 10.73
N CYS A 366 1.21 -8.23 9.88
CA CYS A 366 1.06 -8.13 8.42
C CYS A 366 0.72 -9.47 7.78
N LEU A 367 1.31 -10.57 8.29
CA LEU A 367 0.96 -11.93 7.92
C LEU A 367 -0.53 -12.16 8.13
N GLU A 368 -1.03 -11.90 9.34
CA GLU A 368 -2.44 -12.12 9.68
C GLU A 368 -3.36 -11.39 8.70
N ASP A 369 -3.01 -10.17 8.29
CA ASP A 369 -3.80 -9.40 7.34
C ASP A 369 -3.65 -9.86 5.88
N ALA A 370 -2.48 -10.35 5.47
CA ALA A 370 -2.20 -10.74 4.09
C ALA A 370 -2.72 -12.14 3.73
N THR A 371 -2.65 -13.09 4.67
CA THR A 371 -2.91 -14.50 4.36
C THR A 371 -4.27 -14.99 4.83
N LYS A 372 -4.92 -14.31 5.79
CA LYS A 372 -6.26 -14.70 6.29
C LYS A 372 -7.35 -14.75 5.22
N ASP A 373 -7.13 -14.05 4.10
CA ASP A 373 -8.10 -13.93 3.04
C ASP A 373 -7.85 -14.92 1.89
N TYR A 374 -6.71 -15.62 1.85
CA TYR A 374 -6.42 -16.57 0.76
C TYR A 374 -7.46 -17.69 0.68
N THR A 375 -7.76 -18.38 1.78
CA THR A 375 -8.83 -19.39 1.80
C THR A 375 -10.19 -18.81 1.44
N LYS A 376 -10.49 -17.56 1.82
CA LYS A 376 -11.75 -16.91 1.44
C LYS A 376 -11.80 -16.58 -0.05
N LEU A 377 -10.67 -16.18 -0.65
CA LEU A 377 -10.56 -16.00 -2.09
C LEU A 377 -10.77 -17.34 -2.79
N CYS A 378 -10.17 -18.42 -2.30
CA CYS A 378 -10.42 -19.77 -2.79
C CYS A 378 -11.92 -20.12 -2.74
N ASP A 379 -12.62 -19.81 -1.65
CA ASP A 379 -14.06 -20.05 -1.50
C ASP A 379 -14.88 -19.21 -2.50
N LEU A 380 -14.58 -17.92 -2.64
CA LEU A 380 -15.25 -17.01 -3.59
C LEU A 380 -15.05 -17.44 -5.04
N LEU A 381 -13.88 -17.98 -5.36
CA LEU A 381 -13.52 -18.50 -6.67
C LEU A 381 -14.00 -19.95 -6.89
N GLY A 382 -14.59 -20.58 -5.86
CA GLY A 382 -15.15 -21.93 -5.93
C GLY A 382 -14.11 -23.05 -5.97
N THR A 383 -12.89 -22.80 -5.46
CA THR A 383 -11.83 -23.82 -5.35
C THR A 383 -11.90 -24.53 -4.00
N THR A 384 -11.97 -25.86 -3.99
CA THR A 384 -12.07 -26.66 -2.76
C THR A 384 -10.81 -27.48 -2.49
N LEU A 385 -10.58 -27.84 -1.23
CA LEU A 385 -9.55 -28.82 -0.80
C LEU A 385 -9.69 -30.10 -1.63
N GLY A 386 -8.59 -30.57 -2.20
CA GLY A 386 -8.58 -31.80 -2.99
C GLY A 386 -9.34 -31.76 -4.31
N SER A 387 -9.81 -30.58 -4.78
CA SER A 387 -10.37 -30.45 -6.15
C SER A 387 -9.37 -30.82 -7.26
N ARG A 388 -8.09 -31.02 -6.91
CA ARG A 388 -7.06 -31.62 -7.76
C ARG A 388 -6.39 -32.86 -7.13
N GLU A 389 -7.08 -33.63 -6.28
CA GLU A 389 -6.58 -34.97 -5.90
C GLU A 389 -6.38 -35.87 -7.12
N ASN A 390 -7.00 -35.53 -8.25
CA ASN A 390 -6.55 -35.91 -9.57
C ASN A 390 -5.67 -34.81 -10.19
N TYR A 391 -4.35 -34.88 -9.98
CA TYR A 391 -3.38 -34.27 -10.90
C TYR A 391 -3.27 -35.11 -12.20
N GLY A 392 -4.42 -35.61 -12.67
CA GLY A 392 -4.55 -36.49 -13.81
C GLY A 392 -4.80 -35.66 -15.05
N ILE A 393 -4.09 -36.02 -16.11
CA ILE A 393 -4.27 -35.60 -17.49
C ILE A 393 -5.74 -35.83 -17.87
N GLU A 394 -6.59 -34.84 -17.61
CA GLU A 394 -7.92 -34.69 -18.18
C GLU A 394 -8.20 -33.19 -18.27
N ILE A 395 -8.10 -32.67 -19.49
CA ILE A 395 -8.47 -31.31 -19.86
C ILE A 395 -10.00 -31.19 -19.70
N HIS A 396 -10.46 -30.94 -18.48
CA HIS A 396 -11.82 -30.48 -18.25
C HIS A 396 -11.84 -28.97 -18.34
N ASP A 397 -12.06 -28.45 -19.56
CA ASP A 397 -12.40 -27.05 -19.91
C ASP A 397 -11.95 -26.03 -18.85
N SER A 398 -10.63 -25.93 -18.67
CA SER A 398 -10.04 -25.09 -17.64
C SER A 398 -10.16 -23.64 -18.08
N LYS A 399 -11.23 -22.98 -17.63
CA LYS A 399 -11.39 -21.53 -17.72
C LYS A 399 -10.05 -20.88 -17.34
N SER A 400 -9.41 -20.22 -18.29
CA SER A 400 -8.10 -19.62 -18.07
C SER A 400 -8.26 -18.20 -17.53
N ILE A 401 -7.37 -17.82 -16.63
CA ILE A 401 -7.10 -16.42 -16.32
C ILE A 401 -5.70 -16.10 -16.81
N GLU A 402 -5.57 -15.03 -17.57
CA GLU A 402 -4.29 -14.48 -18.00
C GLU A 402 -4.20 -13.04 -17.53
N ILE A 403 -3.11 -12.70 -16.86
CA ILE A 403 -2.87 -11.37 -16.28
C ILE A 403 -1.62 -10.80 -16.92
N ASN A 404 -1.78 -9.73 -17.69
CA ASN A 404 -0.72 -9.09 -18.46
C ASN A 404 -0.40 -7.67 -17.95
N SER A 405 0.88 -7.35 -17.89
CA SER A 405 1.32 -5.95 -17.70
C SER A 405 1.29 -5.22 -19.02
N ALA A 406 0.20 -4.49 -19.29
CA ALA A 406 0.03 -3.72 -20.51
C ALA A 406 -0.89 -2.52 -20.26
N SER A 407 -0.66 -1.47 -21.03
CA SER A 407 -1.56 -0.31 -21.05
C SER A 407 -2.85 -0.65 -21.80
N ALA A 408 -3.97 -0.12 -21.32
CA ALA A 408 -5.27 -0.24 -21.97
C ALA A 408 -5.32 0.37 -23.38
N ASP A 409 -4.40 1.30 -23.69
CA ASP A 409 -4.27 1.91 -25.01
C ASP A 409 -3.49 1.04 -26.02
N ASN A 410 -3.01 -0.14 -25.60
CA ASN A 410 -2.31 -1.08 -26.47
C ASN A 410 -2.56 -2.52 -26.02
N LEU A 411 -3.58 -3.13 -26.59
CA LEU A 411 -3.96 -4.52 -26.37
C LEU A 411 -3.51 -5.41 -27.54
N THR A 412 -2.34 -5.17 -28.13
CA THR A 412 -1.83 -5.94 -29.30
C THR A 412 -1.62 -7.43 -29.03
N HIS A 413 -1.55 -7.84 -27.77
CA HIS A 413 -1.54 -9.24 -27.36
C HIS A 413 -2.92 -9.92 -27.47
N ILE A 414 -3.99 -9.15 -27.69
CA ILE A 414 -5.37 -9.60 -27.86
C ILE A 414 -5.77 -9.43 -29.35
N PRO A 415 -6.21 -10.51 -30.03
CA PRO A 415 -6.63 -10.43 -31.43
C PRO A 415 -7.88 -9.57 -31.64
N ASP A 416 -8.05 -9.04 -32.85
CA ASP A 416 -9.25 -8.31 -33.28
C ASP A 416 -10.50 -9.20 -33.15
N ASN A 417 -11.64 -8.60 -32.75
CA ASN A 417 -12.95 -9.26 -32.69
C ASN A 417 -12.94 -10.61 -31.94
N SER A 418 -12.17 -10.70 -30.86
CA SER A 418 -11.93 -11.96 -30.13
C SER A 418 -12.61 -12.03 -28.76
N VAL A 419 -12.95 -10.88 -28.14
CA VAL A 419 -13.53 -10.86 -26.78
C VAL A 419 -15.04 -10.67 -26.80
N ASP A 420 -15.75 -11.47 -26.00
CA ASP A 420 -17.21 -11.41 -25.85
C ASP A 420 -17.67 -10.19 -25.04
N ALA A 421 -16.87 -9.83 -24.02
CA ALA A 421 -17.17 -8.72 -23.13
C ALA A 421 -15.90 -7.99 -22.68
N VAL A 422 -16.01 -6.67 -22.52
CA VAL A 422 -15.01 -5.82 -21.88
C VAL A 422 -15.64 -5.21 -20.62
N ILE A 423 -14.96 -5.32 -19.48
CA ILE A 423 -15.38 -4.73 -18.21
C ILE A 423 -14.24 -3.82 -17.75
N THR A 424 -14.52 -2.52 -17.61
CA THR A 424 -13.49 -1.52 -17.29
C THR A 424 -13.98 -0.50 -16.27
N ASP A 425 -13.09 -0.12 -15.35
CA ASP A 425 -13.26 0.95 -14.37
C ASP A 425 -12.08 1.92 -14.55
N PRO A 426 -12.15 2.82 -15.53
CA PRO A 426 -11.03 3.68 -15.88
C PRO A 426 -10.73 4.70 -14.78
N PRO A 427 -9.49 5.20 -14.69
CA PRO A 427 -9.14 6.27 -13.76
C PRO A 427 -9.98 7.53 -13.95
N TYR A 428 -10.22 8.25 -12.85
CA TYR A 428 -11.06 9.46 -12.83
C TYR A 428 -10.20 10.74 -12.81
N TYR A 429 -9.83 11.24 -13.99
CA TYR A 429 -9.04 12.47 -14.15
C TYR A 429 -7.87 12.53 -13.14
N ALA A 430 -7.84 13.54 -12.26
CA ALA A 430 -6.78 13.81 -11.31
C ALA A 430 -7.02 13.21 -9.90
N THR A 431 -8.09 12.42 -9.73
CA THR A 431 -8.56 11.97 -8.40
C THR A 431 -7.50 11.18 -7.65
N ILE A 432 -6.85 10.23 -8.34
CA ILE A 432 -5.77 9.41 -7.81
C ILE A 432 -4.67 9.34 -8.88
N GLN A 433 -3.41 9.49 -8.45
CA GLN A 433 -2.22 9.39 -9.30
C GLN A 433 -1.57 8.03 -8.97
N TYR A 434 -2.02 6.95 -9.61
CA TYR A 434 -1.73 5.59 -9.15
C TYR A 434 -0.24 5.27 -9.31
N ALA A 435 0.37 5.62 -10.44
CA ALA A 435 1.80 5.37 -10.67
C ALA A 435 2.69 6.06 -9.62
N GLU A 436 2.43 7.33 -9.31
CA GLU A 436 3.17 8.08 -8.27
C GLU A 436 3.03 7.45 -6.87
N LEU A 437 1.81 7.03 -6.50
CA LEU A 437 1.58 6.39 -5.20
C LEU A 437 2.16 4.99 -5.13
N SER A 438 2.10 4.24 -6.25
CA SER A 438 2.60 2.88 -6.32
C SER A 438 4.11 2.78 -6.24
N ASP A 439 4.86 3.83 -6.59
CA ASP A 439 6.31 3.82 -6.42
C ASP A 439 6.75 3.54 -4.97
N PHE A 440 5.94 3.96 -3.99
CA PHE A 440 6.16 3.67 -2.58
C PHE A 440 6.26 2.16 -2.29
N PHE A 441 5.53 1.34 -3.03
CA PHE A 441 5.54 -0.13 -2.94
C PHE A 441 6.48 -0.76 -3.97
N TYR A 442 6.49 -0.23 -5.19
CA TYR A 442 7.24 -0.73 -6.33
C TYR A 442 8.72 -0.93 -6.00
N VAL A 443 9.35 0.04 -5.33
CA VAL A 443 10.77 -0.05 -4.96
C VAL A 443 11.05 -1.25 -4.04
N TRP A 444 10.12 -1.61 -3.15
CA TRP A 444 10.28 -2.78 -2.27
C TRP A 444 9.96 -4.09 -2.98
N LEU A 445 8.89 -4.12 -3.78
CA LEU A 445 8.56 -5.29 -4.58
C LEU A 445 9.65 -5.61 -5.60
N LYS A 446 10.28 -4.60 -6.20
CA LYS A 446 11.43 -4.79 -7.11
C LYS A 446 12.56 -5.58 -6.45
N ARG A 447 12.82 -5.37 -5.16
CA ARG A 447 13.90 -6.04 -4.42
C ARG A 447 13.54 -7.44 -3.95
N THR A 448 12.25 -7.73 -3.80
CA THR A 448 11.75 -9.03 -3.33
C THR A 448 11.24 -9.92 -4.45
N LEU A 449 10.83 -9.34 -5.58
CA LEU A 449 10.20 -10.02 -6.71
C LEU A 449 10.83 -9.70 -8.08
N GLY A 450 11.85 -8.85 -8.17
CA GLY A 450 12.47 -8.52 -9.47
C GLY A 450 13.18 -9.69 -10.15
N ASP A 451 13.62 -10.69 -9.40
CA ASP A 451 14.12 -11.98 -9.89
C ASP A 451 13.01 -12.99 -10.22
N ILE A 452 11.80 -12.76 -9.72
CA ILE A 452 10.61 -13.57 -9.97
C ILE A 452 9.87 -13.07 -11.22
N PHE A 453 9.69 -11.76 -11.33
CA PHE A 453 8.99 -11.07 -12.42
C PHE A 453 9.87 -9.95 -13.01
N PRO A 454 11.00 -10.28 -13.68
CA PRO A 454 11.89 -9.28 -14.25
C PRO A 454 11.18 -8.34 -15.25
N GLU A 455 10.17 -8.84 -15.95
CA GLU A 455 9.33 -8.06 -16.88
C GLU A 455 8.44 -7.03 -16.20
N LEU A 456 8.16 -7.19 -14.90
CA LEU A 456 7.38 -6.22 -14.11
C LEU A 456 8.26 -5.16 -13.46
N PHE A 457 9.53 -5.48 -13.20
CA PHE A 457 10.42 -4.66 -12.37
C PHE A 457 11.70 -4.18 -13.07
N TYR A 458 11.75 -4.23 -14.41
CA TYR A 458 12.92 -3.78 -15.19
C TYR A 458 13.12 -2.26 -15.19
N LEU A 459 12.04 -1.48 -14.97
CA LEU A 459 12.13 -0.02 -14.87
C LEU A 459 12.64 0.42 -13.50
N GLU A 460 13.15 1.65 -13.43
CA GLU A 460 13.53 2.26 -12.15
C GLU A 460 12.31 2.50 -11.25
N LEU A 461 11.22 3.01 -11.83
CA LEU A 461 9.94 3.29 -11.19
C LEU A 461 8.78 2.92 -12.14
N THR A 462 7.54 3.01 -11.67
CA THR A 462 6.33 2.73 -12.48
C THR A 462 6.20 3.68 -13.70
N ASP A 463 5.43 3.29 -14.73
CA ASP A 463 5.21 4.12 -15.92
C ASP A 463 4.14 5.20 -15.67
N LYS A 464 4.59 6.45 -15.47
CA LYS A 464 3.70 7.63 -15.35
C LYS A 464 3.28 8.15 -16.72
N GLU A 465 4.03 7.86 -17.77
CA GLU A 465 3.83 8.48 -19.06
C GLU A 465 2.58 7.92 -19.74
N ARG A 466 2.39 6.61 -19.69
CA ARG A 466 1.24 5.91 -20.29
C ARG A 466 0.03 5.80 -19.39
N GLU A 467 0.12 6.21 -18.12
CA GLU A 467 -1.01 6.23 -17.20
C GLU A 467 -2.09 7.21 -17.69
N ALA A 468 -3.35 6.76 -17.72
CA ALA A 468 -4.50 7.56 -18.13
C ALA A 468 -5.07 8.36 -16.95
N VAL A 469 -4.29 9.29 -16.39
CA VAL A 469 -4.72 10.24 -15.34
C VAL A 469 -4.42 11.67 -15.75
N ALA A 470 -5.24 12.61 -15.29
CA ALA A 470 -4.96 14.04 -15.46
C ALA A 470 -3.93 14.47 -14.41
N ASN A 471 -2.69 14.68 -14.83
CA ASN A 471 -1.60 15.08 -13.96
C ASN A 471 -0.96 16.41 -14.41
N PRO A 472 -1.36 17.55 -13.83
CA PRO A 472 -0.81 18.85 -14.19
C PRO A 472 0.69 18.98 -13.95
N SER A 473 1.28 18.15 -13.08
CA SER A 473 2.70 18.22 -12.78
C SER A 473 3.60 17.87 -13.96
N ARG A 474 3.10 17.03 -14.87
CA ARG A 474 3.81 16.60 -16.09
C ARG A 474 3.93 17.70 -17.13
N PHE A 475 3.00 18.64 -17.14
CA PHE A 475 2.90 19.69 -18.16
C PHE A 475 3.39 21.06 -17.68
N ARG A 476 4.15 21.10 -16.57
CA ARG A 476 4.71 22.35 -16.06
C ARG A 476 5.68 22.96 -17.08
N ASN A 477 5.71 24.29 -17.13
CA ASN A 477 6.59 25.07 -18.00
C ASN A 477 6.34 24.90 -19.52
N MET A 478 5.19 24.38 -19.93
CA MET A 478 4.85 24.20 -21.35
C MET A 478 4.15 25.42 -22.01
N GLY A 479 4.12 26.58 -21.33
CA GLY A 479 3.60 27.85 -21.88
C GLY A 479 2.08 27.97 -21.99
N ILE A 480 1.35 26.85 -21.85
CA ILE A 480 -0.11 26.74 -21.74
C ILE A 480 -0.46 26.32 -20.30
N SER A 481 -1.73 26.44 -19.89
CA SER A 481 -2.18 25.93 -18.59
C SER A 481 -1.84 24.44 -18.45
N PRO A 482 -1.06 24.03 -17.42
CA PRO A 482 -0.74 22.62 -17.18
C PRO A 482 -1.98 21.76 -16.92
N GLU A 483 -3.04 22.35 -16.37
CA GLU A 483 -4.33 21.67 -16.13
C GLU A 483 -5.06 21.37 -17.44
N GLU A 484 -5.06 22.30 -18.39
CA GLU A 484 -5.67 22.09 -19.71
C GLU A 484 -4.95 20.98 -20.48
N LEU A 485 -3.62 21.00 -20.48
CA LEU A 485 -2.81 19.97 -21.14
C LEU A 485 -2.99 18.59 -20.49
N ALA A 486 -3.06 18.54 -19.16
CA ALA A 486 -3.31 17.29 -18.43
C ALA A 486 -4.66 16.68 -18.75
N ASN A 487 -5.71 17.50 -18.87
CA ASN A 487 -7.03 17.02 -19.27
C ASN A 487 -7.02 16.53 -20.72
N GLN A 488 -6.38 17.26 -21.64
CA GLN A 488 -6.25 16.83 -23.04
C GLN A 488 -5.50 15.49 -23.19
N ASP A 489 -4.41 15.30 -22.44
CA ASP A 489 -3.65 14.05 -22.43
C ASP A 489 -4.46 12.88 -21.87
N TYR A 490 -5.18 13.10 -20.75
CA TYR A 490 -6.12 12.12 -20.20
C TYR A 490 -7.19 11.72 -21.23
N GLU A 491 -7.83 12.70 -21.87
CA GLU A 491 -8.87 12.49 -22.88
C GLU A 491 -8.37 11.72 -24.10
N ALA A 492 -7.16 12.04 -24.57
CA ALA A 492 -6.52 11.34 -25.68
C ALA A 492 -6.27 9.86 -25.33
N LYS A 493 -5.72 9.58 -24.15
CA LYS A 493 -5.46 8.20 -23.70
C LYS A 493 -6.73 7.40 -23.48
N MET A 494 -7.76 8.00 -22.88
CA MET A 494 -9.07 7.37 -22.74
C MET A 494 -9.67 7.02 -24.11
N SER A 495 -9.55 7.93 -25.09
CA SER A 495 -10.02 7.68 -26.46
C SER A 495 -9.23 6.55 -27.14
N MET A 496 -7.91 6.49 -26.96
CA MET A 496 -7.07 5.40 -27.47
C MET A 496 -7.43 4.04 -26.82
N ALA A 497 -7.67 4.01 -25.51
CA ALA A 497 -8.11 2.81 -24.81
C ALA A 497 -9.47 2.32 -25.33
N PHE A 498 -10.45 3.21 -25.51
CA PHE A 498 -11.75 2.82 -26.09
C PHE A 498 -11.61 2.34 -27.54
N ALA A 499 -10.72 2.92 -28.34
CA ALA A 499 -10.46 2.44 -29.70
C ALA A 499 -9.92 1.00 -29.69
N GLU A 500 -9.00 0.68 -28.75
CA GLU A 500 -8.52 -0.69 -28.57
C GLU A 500 -9.63 -1.63 -28.08
N TYR A 501 -10.48 -1.19 -27.16
CA TYR A 501 -11.63 -1.98 -26.72
C TYR A 501 -12.57 -2.28 -27.89
N HIS A 502 -12.82 -1.29 -28.76
CA HIS A 502 -13.63 -1.48 -29.97
C HIS A 502 -12.98 -2.49 -30.94
N ARG A 503 -11.65 -2.45 -31.11
CA ARG A 503 -10.91 -3.40 -31.97
C ARG A 503 -11.03 -4.83 -31.47
N VAL A 504 -10.81 -5.06 -30.18
CA VAL A 504 -10.78 -6.43 -29.61
C VAL A 504 -12.18 -7.01 -29.40
N LEU A 505 -13.18 -6.17 -29.10
CA LEU A 505 -14.55 -6.61 -28.85
C LEU A 505 -15.15 -7.21 -30.13
N ARG A 506 -15.89 -8.30 -30.00
CA ARG A 506 -16.69 -8.86 -31.10
C ARG A 506 -17.80 -7.89 -31.51
N ASP A 507 -18.32 -8.07 -32.73
CA ASP A 507 -19.41 -7.22 -33.23
C ASP A 507 -20.73 -7.41 -32.44
N ASP A 508 -20.94 -8.59 -31.87
CA ASP A 508 -22.06 -8.92 -30.96
C ASP A 508 -21.74 -8.71 -29.47
N GLY A 509 -20.50 -8.27 -29.17
CA GLY A 509 -19.99 -8.12 -27.82
C GLY A 509 -20.61 -6.97 -27.04
N VAL A 510 -20.31 -6.94 -25.74
CA VAL A 510 -20.76 -5.89 -24.81
C VAL A 510 -19.58 -5.31 -24.02
N MET A 511 -19.50 -3.99 -23.94
CA MET A 511 -18.58 -3.31 -23.03
C MET A 511 -19.38 -2.72 -21.87
N THR A 512 -18.89 -2.89 -20.64
CA THR A 512 -19.41 -2.18 -19.47
C THR A 512 -18.34 -1.25 -18.92
N VAL A 513 -18.66 0.03 -18.83
CA VAL A 513 -17.79 1.05 -18.23
C VAL A 513 -18.39 1.45 -16.89
N GLN A 514 -17.63 1.26 -15.83
CA GLN A 514 -17.94 1.83 -14.53
C GLN A 514 -17.52 3.30 -14.52
N PHE A 515 -18.42 4.19 -14.12
CA PHE A 515 -18.07 5.59 -13.97
C PHE A 515 -18.83 6.24 -12.81
N ASN A 516 -18.12 7.08 -12.05
CA ASN A 516 -18.71 7.89 -10.99
C ASN A 516 -18.01 9.26 -10.92
N HIS A 517 -18.71 10.31 -11.36
CA HIS A 517 -18.20 11.67 -11.28
C HIS A 517 -19.31 12.68 -10.98
N LYS A 518 -19.01 13.68 -10.14
CA LYS A 518 -19.97 14.74 -9.76
C LYS A 518 -20.12 15.82 -10.83
N ASP A 519 -19.07 16.04 -11.62
CA ASP A 519 -19.04 17.05 -12.67
C ASP A 519 -19.65 16.51 -13.97
N SER A 520 -20.62 17.22 -14.53
CA SER A 520 -21.24 16.92 -15.82
C SER A 520 -20.24 17.00 -16.98
N GLY A 521 -19.21 17.85 -16.90
CA GLY A 521 -18.20 17.95 -17.95
C GLY A 521 -17.43 16.66 -18.17
N ALA A 522 -17.13 15.93 -17.09
CA ALA A 522 -16.47 14.63 -17.18
C ALA A 522 -17.36 13.57 -17.87
N TRP A 523 -18.68 13.66 -17.71
CA TRP A 523 -19.64 12.79 -18.40
C TRP A 523 -19.70 13.09 -19.90
N ASP A 524 -19.71 14.37 -20.28
CA ASP A 524 -19.74 14.78 -21.69
C ASP A 524 -18.49 14.29 -22.43
N VAL A 525 -17.33 14.38 -21.79
CA VAL A 525 -16.06 13.90 -22.33
C VAL A 525 -16.06 12.37 -22.46
N LEU A 526 -16.45 11.65 -21.42
CA LEU A 526 -16.54 10.18 -21.47
C LEU A 526 -17.47 9.72 -22.59
N ALA A 527 -18.67 10.29 -22.66
CA ALA A 527 -19.67 9.94 -23.68
C ALA A 527 -19.14 10.25 -25.09
N LYS A 528 -18.48 11.40 -25.27
CA LYS A 528 -17.85 11.75 -26.54
C LYS A 528 -16.75 10.75 -26.93
N SER A 529 -15.82 10.42 -26.02
CA SER A 529 -14.76 9.45 -26.30
C SER A 529 -15.31 8.06 -26.65
N LEU A 530 -16.41 7.62 -26.02
CA LEU A 530 -17.10 6.39 -26.38
C LEU A 530 -17.68 6.43 -27.80
N ILE A 531 -18.38 7.52 -28.14
CA ILE A 531 -19.00 7.72 -29.46
C ILE A 531 -17.92 7.80 -30.56
N ASP A 532 -16.86 8.57 -30.33
CA ASP A 532 -15.75 8.76 -31.25
C ASP A 532 -14.99 7.43 -31.50
N ALA A 533 -14.92 6.56 -30.48
CA ALA A 533 -14.38 5.20 -30.61
C ALA A 533 -15.31 4.21 -31.32
N GLY A 534 -16.52 4.62 -31.72
CA GLY A 534 -17.48 3.79 -32.45
C GLY A 534 -18.47 3.02 -31.57
N PHE A 535 -18.62 3.38 -30.30
CA PHE A 535 -19.63 2.79 -29.43
C PHE A 535 -20.95 3.57 -29.43
N GLU A 536 -22.03 2.86 -29.15
CA GLU A 536 -23.31 3.41 -28.70
C GLU A 536 -23.59 2.99 -27.26
N ILE A 537 -24.13 3.90 -26.45
CA ILE A 537 -24.57 3.61 -25.08
C ILE A 537 -26.01 3.07 -25.17
N THR A 538 -26.20 1.81 -24.79
CA THR A 538 -27.48 1.09 -24.90
C THR A 538 -28.25 1.01 -23.59
N ALA A 539 -27.56 1.12 -22.45
CA ALA A 539 -28.19 1.22 -21.14
C ALA A 539 -27.27 1.91 -20.13
N SER A 540 -27.87 2.46 -19.07
CA SER A 540 -27.17 2.99 -17.90
C SER A 540 -27.82 2.46 -16.62
N TRP A 541 -27.04 1.81 -15.76
CA TRP A 541 -27.52 1.24 -14.50
C TRP A 541 -26.88 1.94 -13.31
N ALA A 542 -27.69 2.52 -12.43
CA ALA A 542 -27.20 3.04 -11.16
C ALA A 542 -27.17 1.91 -10.11
N VAL A 543 -25.99 1.58 -9.61
CA VAL A 543 -25.76 0.61 -8.54
C VAL A 543 -25.51 1.37 -7.24
N SER A 544 -26.32 1.11 -6.22
CA SER A 544 -26.09 1.66 -4.88
C SER A 544 -24.87 0.96 -4.25
N THR A 545 -23.86 1.74 -3.88
CA THR A 545 -22.57 1.23 -3.37
C THR A 545 -22.38 1.47 -1.86
N GLU A 546 -23.42 1.82 -1.11
CA GLU A 546 -23.30 2.10 0.33
C GLU A 546 -23.39 0.88 1.25
N ASN A 547 -22.52 0.86 2.27
CA ASN A 547 -22.64 -0.01 3.44
C ASN A 547 -23.59 0.65 4.48
N PRO A 548 -24.74 0.03 4.82
CA PRO A 548 -25.76 0.62 5.71
C PRO A 548 -25.25 1.00 7.11
N GLN A 549 -24.12 0.47 7.57
CA GLN A 549 -23.63 0.66 8.94
C GLN A 549 -22.91 2.00 9.18
N ASN A 550 -22.54 2.76 8.14
CA ASN A 550 -21.78 4.02 8.27
C ASN A 550 -22.65 5.30 8.19
N LEU A 551 -23.97 5.16 8.26
CA LEU A 551 -24.95 6.27 8.17
C LEU A 551 -24.73 7.42 9.15
N HIS A 552 -24.03 7.19 10.27
CA HIS A 552 -23.77 8.26 11.25
C HIS A 552 -22.57 9.17 10.95
N GLN A 553 -21.70 8.83 9.98
CA GLN A 553 -20.55 9.66 9.58
C GLN A 553 -20.67 10.29 8.19
N ALA A 554 -21.66 9.90 7.39
CA ALA A 554 -21.80 10.29 5.98
C ALA A 554 -22.57 11.62 5.75
N GLN A 555 -22.35 12.66 6.56
CA GLN A 555 -22.95 13.99 6.33
C GLN A 555 -22.07 14.98 5.55
N LYS A 556 -20.99 14.52 4.90
CA LYS A 556 -20.23 15.34 3.96
C LYS A 556 -19.74 14.52 2.77
N ASN A 557 -20.39 14.71 1.62
CA ASN A 557 -19.81 14.60 0.28
C ASN A 557 -19.50 13.21 -0.35
N ALA A 558 -20.18 12.12 -0.01
CA ALA A 558 -20.14 10.90 -0.85
C ALA A 558 -21.16 10.98 -2.01
N VAL A 559 -20.77 10.56 -3.23
CA VAL A 559 -21.74 10.29 -4.31
C VAL A 559 -22.41 8.96 -3.99
N SER A 560 -23.73 8.95 -3.93
CA SER A 560 -24.54 7.85 -3.38
C SER A 560 -24.72 6.63 -4.31
N SER A 561 -24.14 6.63 -5.51
CA SER A 561 -24.36 5.58 -6.52
C SER A 561 -23.25 5.56 -7.56
N THR A 562 -22.80 4.36 -7.94
CA THR A 562 -21.91 4.13 -9.09
C THR A 562 -22.75 3.82 -10.32
N VAL A 563 -22.42 4.39 -11.48
CA VAL A 563 -23.17 4.11 -12.72
C VAL A 563 -22.37 3.17 -13.61
N LEU A 564 -23.05 2.17 -14.16
CA LEU A 564 -22.53 1.25 -15.16
C LEU A 564 -23.14 1.60 -16.51
N LEU A 565 -22.32 2.02 -17.46
CA LEU A 565 -22.72 2.26 -18.85
C LEU A 565 -22.51 0.99 -19.66
N VAL A 566 -23.58 0.52 -20.33
CA VAL A 566 -23.54 -0.63 -21.23
C VAL A 566 -23.40 -0.12 -22.67
N CYS A 567 -22.26 -0.42 -23.27
CA CYS A 567 -21.86 0.05 -24.58
C CYS A 567 -21.79 -1.12 -25.58
N ARG A 568 -22.20 -0.88 -26.82
CA ARG A 568 -22.09 -1.83 -27.94
C ARG A 568 -21.47 -1.14 -29.14
N LYS A 569 -20.86 -1.90 -30.07
CA LYS A 569 -20.39 -1.31 -31.32
C LYS A 569 -21.58 -0.71 -32.08
N ARG A 570 -21.43 0.54 -32.51
CA ARG A 570 -22.45 1.22 -33.30
C ARG A 570 -22.55 0.55 -34.66
N GLN A 571 -23.77 0.25 -35.09
CA GLN A 571 -24.00 -0.30 -36.43
C GLN A 571 -23.60 0.72 -37.51
N PRO A 572 -22.91 0.31 -38.59
CA PRO A 572 -22.50 1.23 -39.66
C PRO A 572 -23.66 2.01 -40.30
N ASN A 573 -24.87 1.42 -40.26
CA ASN A 573 -26.09 1.99 -40.80
C ASN A 573 -26.99 2.65 -39.75
N ALA A 574 -26.50 2.87 -38.52
CA ALA A 574 -27.27 3.52 -37.47
C ALA A 574 -27.59 4.97 -37.88
N GLU A 575 -28.86 5.36 -37.79
CA GLU A 575 -29.31 6.71 -38.12
C GLU A 575 -28.59 7.76 -37.25
N GLN A 576 -28.29 8.92 -37.83
CA GLN A 576 -27.87 10.10 -37.06
C GLN A 576 -29.13 10.73 -36.46
N ALA A 577 -29.26 10.68 -35.13
CA ALA A 577 -30.27 11.45 -34.41
C ALA A 577 -29.66 12.80 -34.00
N TRP A 578 -30.40 13.89 -34.16
CA TRP A 578 -30.00 15.19 -33.62
C TRP A 578 -30.36 15.22 -32.13
N TRP A 579 -29.59 15.96 -31.32
CA TRP A 579 -29.85 16.08 -29.88
C TRP A 579 -31.29 16.55 -29.57
N ASP A 580 -31.85 17.37 -30.46
CA ASP A 580 -33.23 17.84 -30.39
C ASP A 580 -34.27 16.71 -30.59
N ASP A 581 -33.92 15.60 -31.25
CA ASP A 581 -34.79 14.43 -31.46
C ASP A 581 -34.80 13.47 -30.26
N VAL A 582 -33.80 13.58 -29.37
CA VAL A 582 -33.59 12.68 -28.22
C VAL A 582 -34.02 13.32 -26.89
N ARG A 583 -34.23 14.64 -26.87
CA ARG A 583 -34.86 15.33 -25.73
C ARG A 583 -36.33 14.91 -25.63
N ILE A 584 -36.60 13.92 -24.79
CA ILE A 584 -37.95 13.75 -24.25
C ILE A 584 -38.23 15.00 -23.41
N GLU A 585 -39.19 15.81 -23.85
CA GLU A 585 -39.71 16.94 -23.08
C GLU A 585 -40.09 16.45 -21.68
N VAL A 586 -39.40 16.99 -20.67
CA VAL A 586 -39.69 16.75 -19.24
C VAL A 586 -40.80 17.68 -18.79
#